data_AF-A0A945DYQ6-F1
#
_entry.id   AF-A0A945DYQ6-F1
#
_cell.length_a   1.000
_cell.length_b   1.000
_cell.length_c   1.000
_cell.angle_alpha   90.00
_cell.angle_beta   90.00
_cell.angle_gamma   90.00
#
_symmetry.space_group_name_H-M   'P 1'
#
loop_
_entity.id
_entity.type
_entity.pdbx_description
1 polymer ?
#
loop_
_entity_poly.entity_id
_entity_poly.type
_entity_poly.pdbx_seq_one_letter_code
_entity_poly.pdbx_strand_id
1 'polypeptide(L)'
;MNQIRKYWLGLIMIGGLAVIAVAGGDVGSSPIFPIPLDSYGDAGLIKSGDIFAVLGNRITHTPFNLFASLIFLFAIMHTFAAVKITGIAKKMELTHAEQMRKSGKSEEEIEHNPPVLAEMLHFFGEVEAIFGIWVIVLATVMISFYDWSTFKIYIAQTVNYTEPMFVVVIMALAATRPVMQLAKQILGKFAAIGNNSPGAWWLSILTLAPILGSFITEPAAMTIAAMLLAEQFYRLKPSSKLAYATIGLLFVNISVGGTLTNFAAPPVLMVKTPWDWTSSFMALNFGWKAILGILISNLIYYYAFKKEFSKFASAFEAEAEMEKDSERHEDSIPIWITAVHLLFMGWTVFNAHYPPLFIGGFLFFLGFAMATKAHQSHINLKPPLLVGFFLAGLVTHGGVQ
;
A
#
# COMPACT_ATOMS: atom_id res chain seq x y z
N MET A 1 -8.94 -27.76 -34.23
CA MET A 1 -9.13 -26.42 -34.85
C MET A 1 -10.48 -25.74 -34.56
N ASN A 2 -11.56 -26.45 -34.18
CA ASN A 2 -12.86 -25.82 -33.93
C ASN A 2 -13.13 -25.30 -32.50
N GLN A 3 -12.35 -25.68 -31.48
CA GLN A 3 -12.51 -25.13 -30.12
C GLN A 3 -11.77 -23.80 -29.91
N ILE A 4 -10.61 -23.60 -30.55
CA ILE A 4 -9.79 -22.38 -30.41
C ILE A 4 -10.48 -21.14 -30.99
N ARG A 5 -11.35 -21.32 -32.00
CA ARG A 5 -12.08 -20.22 -32.65
C ARG A 5 -13.22 -19.65 -31.80
N LYS A 6 -13.76 -20.42 -30.83
CA LYS A 6 -14.78 -19.92 -29.89
C LYS A 6 -14.20 -19.00 -28.81
N TYR A 7 -12.95 -19.21 -28.40
CA TYR A 7 -12.30 -18.39 -27.37
C TYR A 7 -11.75 -17.05 -27.89
N TRP A 8 -11.41 -16.96 -29.18
CA TRP A 8 -11.03 -15.69 -29.82
C TRP A 8 -12.20 -14.72 -30.04
N LEU A 9 -13.43 -15.23 -30.13
CA LEU A 9 -14.63 -14.39 -30.24
C LEU A 9 -15.02 -13.71 -28.92
N GLY A 10 -14.50 -14.18 -27.79
CA GLY A 10 -14.68 -13.53 -26.48
C GLY A 10 -13.84 -12.25 -26.30
N LEU A 11 -12.82 -12.03 -27.12
CA LEU A 11 -11.92 -10.88 -27.00
C LEU A 11 -12.40 -9.62 -27.75
N ILE A 12 -13.48 -9.71 -28.53
CA ILE A 12 -13.98 -8.61 -29.39
C ILE A 12 -15.26 -7.94 -28.83
N MET A 13 -15.87 -8.48 -27.77
CA MET A 13 -17.04 -7.84 -27.14
C MET A 13 -16.64 -6.98 -25.93
N ILE A 14 -15.83 -5.96 -26.17
CA ILE A 14 -15.71 -4.81 -25.26
C ILE A 14 -16.60 -3.70 -25.84
N GLY A 15 -17.82 -3.58 -25.33
CA GLY A 15 -18.74 -2.52 -25.75
C GLY A 15 -20.21 -2.94 -25.71
N GLY A 16 -20.74 -3.22 -24.51
CA GLY A 16 -22.16 -3.48 -24.35
C GLY A 16 -22.53 -3.49 -22.87
N LEU A 17 -23.15 -2.40 -22.43
CA LEU A 17 -23.64 -2.18 -21.08
C LEU A 17 -24.58 -3.31 -20.58
N ALA A 18 -24.52 -3.47 -19.26
CA ALA A 18 -25.37 -4.24 -18.37
C ALA A 18 -26.87 -4.29 -18.71
N VAL A 19 -27.56 -5.38 -18.31
CA VAL A 19 -28.88 -5.38 -17.65
C VAL A 19 -29.29 -6.81 -17.19
N ILE A 20 -29.42 -6.94 -15.86
CA ILE A 20 -30.47 -7.62 -15.06
C ILE A 20 -30.51 -9.18 -14.90
N ALA A 21 -30.14 -9.58 -13.67
CA ALA A 21 -30.87 -10.32 -12.62
C ALA A 21 -31.28 -11.82 -12.73
N VAL A 22 -30.80 -12.53 -11.69
CA VAL A 22 -31.45 -13.54 -10.82
C VAL A 22 -32.01 -14.81 -11.45
N ALA A 23 -31.38 -15.93 -11.09
CA ALA A 23 -32.09 -17.11 -10.61
C ALA A 23 -31.23 -17.81 -9.57
N GLY A 24 -31.81 -18.09 -8.39
CA GLY A 24 -31.25 -19.05 -7.45
C GLY A 24 -31.14 -20.41 -8.14
N GLY A 25 -29.92 -20.93 -8.20
CA GLY A 25 -29.62 -22.27 -8.66
C GLY A 25 -28.99 -23.05 -7.53
N ASP A 26 -29.47 -24.26 -7.34
CA ASP A 26 -29.10 -25.25 -6.33
C ASP A 26 -27.63 -25.22 -5.90
N VAL A 27 -27.42 -25.47 -4.61
CA VAL A 27 -26.13 -25.85 -4.01
C VAL A 27 -25.80 -27.29 -4.43
N GLY A 28 -25.67 -27.52 -5.74
CA GLY A 28 -24.93 -28.66 -6.26
C GLY A 28 -23.46 -28.40 -5.99
N SER A 29 -22.76 -29.36 -5.37
CA SER A 29 -21.35 -29.31 -4.98
C SER A 29 -20.51 -28.52 -5.99
N SER A 30 -20.26 -27.25 -5.69
CA SER A 30 -19.48 -26.39 -6.57
C SER A 30 -18.06 -26.97 -6.60
N PRO A 31 -17.46 -27.15 -7.79
CA PRO A 31 -16.09 -27.64 -7.87
C PRO A 31 -15.17 -26.71 -7.07
N ILE A 32 -14.20 -27.29 -6.35
CA ILE A 32 -13.22 -26.55 -5.56
C ILE A 32 -12.46 -25.63 -6.52
N PHE A 33 -12.59 -24.31 -6.31
CA PHE A 33 -11.95 -23.29 -7.13
C PHE A 33 -11.13 -22.34 -6.23
N PRO A 34 -9.87 -22.04 -6.57
CA PRO A 34 -9.11 -22.54 -7.71
C PRO A 34 -8.77 -24.03 -7.55
N ILE A 35 -8.44 -24.69 -8.66
CA ILE A 35 -8.05 -26.10 -8.67
C ILE A 35 -6.73 -26.26 -7.88
N PRO A 36 -6.67 -27.11 -6.83
CA PRO A 36 -5.47 -27.28 -6.02
C PRO A 36 -4.25 -27.72 -6.83
N LEU A 37 -3.07 -27.20 -6.51
CA LEU A 37 -1.83 -27.47 -7.25
C LEU A 37 -1.50 -28.96 -7.37
N ASP A 38 -1.74 -29.75 -6.32
CA ASP A 38 -1.44 -31.18 -6.29
C ASP A 38 -2.34 -32.01 -7.23
N SER A 39 -3.46 -31.45 -7.69
CA SER A 39 -4.41 -32.14 -8.57
C SER A 39 -4.02 -32.11 -10.04
N TYR A 40 -3.02 -31.31 -10.44
CA TYR A 40 -2.56 -31.22 -11.83
C TYR A 40 -1.66 -32.40 -12.26
N GLY A 41 -1.24 -33.26 -11.33
CA GLY A 41 -0.43 -34.44 -11.65
C GLY A 41 0.95 -34.12 -12.25
N ASP A 42 1.47 -32.91 -12.02
CA ASP A 42 2.68 -32.38 -12.66
C ASP A 42 3.95 -32.53 -11.82
N ALA A 43 3.90 -33.28 -10.70
CA ALA A 43 5.04 -33.47 -9.81
C ALA A 43 6.30 -34.02 -10.52
N GLY A 44 6.14 -34.86 -11.54
CA GLY A 44 7.24 -35.35 -12.38
C GLY A 44 7.84 -34.27 -13.28
N LEU A 45 7.02 -33.35 -13.79
CA LEU A 45 7.43 -32.22 -14.63
C LEU A 45 8.10 -31.12 -13.78
N ILE A 46 7.62 -30.90 -12.56
CA ILE A 46 8.27 -29.97 -11.62
C ILE A 46 9.70 -30.44 -11.32
N LYS A 47 9.90 -31.75 -11.13
CA LYS A 47 11.23 -32.33 -10.90
C LYS A 47 12.17 -32.25 -12.09
N SER A 48 11.66 -32.20 -13.33
CA SER A 48 12.49 -32.03 -14.52
C SER A 48 12.96 -30.58 -14.70
N GLY A 49 12.37 -29.61 -13.98
CA GLY A 49 12.68 -28.19 -14.09
C GLY A 49 12.12 -27.51 -15.33
N ASP A 50 11.32 -28.21 -16.15
CA ASP A 50 10.72 -27.66 -17.36
C ASP A 50 9.41 -26.91 -17.04
N ILE A 51 9.56 -25.61 -16.76
CA ILE A 51 8.44 -24.73 -16.42
C ILE A 51 7.41 -24.66 -17.56
N PHE A 52 7.84 -24.70 -18.82
CA PHE A 52 6.91 -24.61 -19.94
C PHE A 52 6.07 -25.88 -20.08
N ALA A 53 6.65 -27.05 -19.80
CA ALA A 53 5.88 -28.30 -19.75
C ALA A 53 4.86 -28.29 -18.61
N VAL A 54 5.24 -27.79 -17.42
CA VAL A 54 4.31 -27.64 -16.28
C VAL A 54 3.15 -26.69 -16.65
N LEU A 55 3.46 -25.51 -17.19
CA LEU A 55 2.44 -24.54 -17.59
C LEU A 55 1.55 -25.10 -18.70
N GLY A 56 2.12 -25.74 -19.72
CA GLY A 56 1.37 -26.40 -20.78
C GLY A 56 0.39 -27.44 -20.24
N ASN A 57 0.84 -28.30 -19.32
CA ASN A 57 -0.01 -29.28 -18.64
C ASN A 57 -1.13 -28.60 -17.83
N ARG A 58 -0.85 -27.54 -17.08
CA ARG A 58 -1.88 -26.82 -16.31
C ARG A 58 -2.91 -26.14 -17.22
N ILE A 59 -2.50 -25.59 -18.35
CA ILE A 59 -3.38 -24.95 -19.33
C ILE A 59 -4.26 -25.97 -20.05
N THR A 60 -3.76 -27.17 -20.37
CA THR A 60 -4.59 -28.21 -20.97
C THR A 60 -5.64 -28.73 -20.00
N HIS A 61 -5.29 -28.85 -18.72
CA HIS A 61 -6.24 -29.21 -17.67
C HIS A 61 -7.25 -28.09 -17.38
N THR A 62 -6.77 -26.85 -17.27
CA THR A 62 -7.58 -25.68 -16.91
C THR A 62 -7.22 -24.48 -17.80
N PRO A 63 -7.88 -24.30 -18.95
CA PRO A 63 -7.58 -23.22 -19.88
C PRO A 63 -7.76 -21.83 -19.28
N PHE A 64 -8.62 -21.70 -18.26
CA PHE A 64 -8.83 -20.45 -17.51
C PHE A 64 -7.52 -19.87 -16.95
N ASN A 65 -6.59 -20.71 -16.48
CA ASN A 65 -5.31 -20.25 -15.91
C ASN A 65 -4.53 -19.39 -16.90
N LEU A 66 -4.52 -19.74 -18.19
CA LEU A 66 -3.86 -18.93 -19.22
C LEU A 66 -4.46 -17.51 -19.29
N PHE A 67 -5.80 -17.41 -19.26
CA PHE A 67 -6.46 -16.11 -19.29
C PHE A 67 -6.21 -15.32 -18.00
N ALA A 68 -6.23 -15.97 -16.83
CA ALA A 68 -5.88 -15.33 -15.56
C ALA A 68 -4.43 -14.80 -15.58
N SER A 69 -3.46 -15.59 -16.04
CA SER A 69 -2.06 -15.14 -16.19
C SER A 69 -1.91 -13.99 -17.19
N LEU A 70 -2.65 -14.02 -18.32
CA LEU A 70 -2.63 -12.93 -19.32
C LEU A 70 -3.25 -11.65 -18.77
N ILE A 71 -4.36 -11.73 -18.04
CA ILE A 71 -4.99 -10.61 -17.36
C ILE A 71 -4.01 -9.97 -16.36
N PHE A 72 -3.35 -10.79 -15.56
CA PHE A 72 -2.34 -10.32 -14.62
C PHE A 72 -1.15 -9.66 -15.34
N LEU A 73 -0.66 -10.24 -16.43
CA LEU A 73 0.38 -9.66 -17.27
C LEU A 73 -0.04 -8.29 -17.83
N PHE A 74 -1.28 -8.16 -18.31
CA PHE A 74 -1.78 -6.87 -18.79
C PHE A 74 -1.97 -5.86 -17.67
N ALA A 75 -2.31 -6.29 -16.45
CA ALA A 75 -2.30 -5.42 -15.28
C ALA A 75 -0.89 -4.88 -14.99
N ILE A 76 0.14 -5.72 -15.05
CA ILE A 76 1.54 -5.29 -14.93
C ILE A 76 1.91 -4.29 -16.03
N MET A 77 1.59 -4.60 -17.30
CA MET A 77 1.85 -3.69 -18.42
C MET A 77 1.13 -2.36 -18.25
N HIS A 78 -0.09 -2.37 -17.71
CA HIS A 78 -0.86 -1.16 -17.40
C HIS A 78 -0.15 -0.30 -16.34
N THR A 79 0.44 -0.91 -15.31
CA THR A 79 1.24 -0.19 -14.29
C THR A 79 2.39 0.62 -14.89
N PHE A 80 3.06 0.09 -15.91
CA PHE A 80 4.11 0.84 -16.63
C PHE A 80 3.56 1.96 -17.53
N ALA A 81 2.30 1.87 -17.94
CA ALA A 81 1.63 2.90 -18.73
C ALA A 81 1.00 4.01 -17.85
N ALA A 82 0.81 3.75 -16.56
CA ALA A 82 0.13 4.63 -15.59
C ALA A 82 0.58 6.10 -15.69
N VAL A 83 1.90 6.35 -15.62
CA VAL A 83 2.48 7.71 -15.71
C VAL A 83 2.08 8.43 -17.00
N LYS A 84 2.02 7.72 -18.13
CA LYS A 84 1.59 8.31 -19.41
C LYS A 84 0.10 8.63 -19.39
N ILE A 85 -0.72 7.76 -18.81
CA ILE A 85 -2.18 7.94 -18.68
C ILE A 85 -2.47 9.18 -17.82
N THR A 86 -1.82 9.32 -16.67
CA THR A 86 -1.93 10.51 -15.81
C THR A 86 -1.48 11.78 -16.55
N GLY A 87 -0.44 11.69 -17.37
CA GLY A 87 0.00 12.80 -18.22
C GLY A 87 -1.06 13.23 -19.24
N ILE A 88 -1.79 12.28 -19.83
CA ILE A 88 -2.91 12.56 -20.74
C ILE A 88 -4.08 13.20 -19.98
N ALA A 89 -4.43 12.67 -18.80
CA ALA A 89 -5.45 13.24 -17.91
C ALA A 89 -5.14 14.71 -17.60
N LYS A 90 -3.89 14.99 -17.20
CA LYS A 90 -3.47 16.36 -16.86
C LYS A 90 -3.53 17.32 -18.04
N LYS A 91 -3.15 16.87 -19.23
CA LYS A 91 -3.27 17.68 -20.46
C LYS A 91 -4.74 18.01 -20.77
N MET A 92 -5.65 17.06 -20.53
CA MET A 92 -7.08 17.25 -20.74
C MET A 92 -7.67 18.26 -19.75
N GLU A 93 -7.30 18.17 -18.47
CA GLU A 93 -7.68 19.15 -17.46
C GLU A 93 -7.22 20.56 -17.83
N LEU A 94 -5.94 20.71 -18.20
CA LEU A 94 -5.38 22.01 -18.57
C LEU A 94 -6.13 22.62 -19.77
N THR A 95 -6.41 21.80 -20.79
CA THR A 95 -7.17 22.24 -21.96
C THR A 95 -8.59 22.66 -21.60
N HIS A 96 -9.27 21.90 -20.73
CA HIS A 96 -10.62 22.24 -20.26
C HIS A 96 -10.63 23.51 -19.41
N ALA A 97 -9.69 23.64 -18.48
CA ALA A 97 -9.52 24.83 -17.66
C ALA A 97 -9.28 26.07 -18.54
N GLU A 98 -8.44 25.98 -19.56
CA GLU A 98 -8.24 27.08 -20.53
C GLU A 98 -9.53 27.45 -21.29
N GLN A 99 -10.32 26.47 -21.72
CA GLN A 99 -11.60 26.73 -22.40
C GLN A 99 -12.62 27.41 -21.49
N MET A 100 -12.70 26.97 -20.24
CA MET A 100 -13.59 27.53 -19.22
C MET A 100 -13.17 28.96 -18.83
N ARG A 101 -11.85 29.21 -18.67
CA ARG A 101 -11.30 30.57 -18.48
C ARG A 101 -11.65 31.49 -19.65
N LYS A 102 -11.47 31.01 -20.88
CA LYS A 102 -11.85 31.77 -22.10
C LYS A 102 -13.35 32.07 -22.18
N SER A 103 -14.17 31.23 -21.56
CA SER A 103 -15.63 31.41 -21.46
C SER A 103 -16.03 32.33 -20.30
N GLY A 104 -15.08 32.96 -19.61
CA GLY A 104 -15.33 33.91 -18.53
C GLY A 104 -15.70 33.29 -17.19
N LYS A 105 -15.49 31.99 -17.00
CA LYS A 105 -15.78 31.30 -15.73
C LYS A 105 -14.72 31.60 -14.68
N SER A 106 -15.14 31.64 -13.42
CA SER A 106 -14.25 31.82 -12.27
C SER A 106 -13.35 30.60 -12.06
N GLU A 107 -12.23 30.78 -11.36
CA GLU A 107 -11.36 29.67 -10.97
C GLU A 107 -12.07 28.63 -10.10
N GLU A 108 -12.98 29.08 -9.24
CA GLU A 108 -13.80 28.20 -8.38
C GLU A 108 -14.71 27.29 -9.23
N GLU A 109 -15.34 27.83 -10.27
CA GLU A 109 -16.16 27.03 -11.19
C GLU A 109 -15.32 26.02 -11.99
N ILE A 110 -14.09 26.36 -12.32
CA ILE A 110 -13.18 25.48 -13.05
C ILE A 110 -12.76 24.30 -12.18
N GLU A 111 -12.43 24.57 -10.92
CA GLU A 111 -12.01 23.56 -9.95
C GLU A 111 -13.12 22.56 -9.63
N HIS A 112 -14.38 23.03 -9.56
CA HIS A 112 -15.54 22.18 -9.27
C HIS A 112 -16.11 21.45 -10.50
N ASN A 113 -15.62 21.74 -11.71
CA ASN A 113 -16.08 21.09 -12.95
C ASN A 113 -14.93 20.44 -13.73
N PRO A 114 -14.23 19.44 -13.16
CA PRO A 114 -13.24 18.70 -13.92
C PRO A 114 -13.92 17.85 -15.02
N PRO A 115 -13.26 17.63 -16.18
CA PRO A 115 -13.77 16.72 -17.19
C PRO A 115 -13.87 15.30 -16.63
N VAL A 116 -15.06 14.68 -16.70
CA VAL A 116 -15.27 13.30 -16.23
C VAL A 116 -14.27 12.32 -16.85
N LEU A 117 -13.94 12.48 -18.14
CA LEU A 117 -12.96 11.64 -18.82
C LEU A 117 -11.54 11.85 -18.26
N ALA A 118 -11.18 13.06 -17.84
CA ALA A 118 -9.89 13.32 -17.20
C ALA A 118 -9.82 12.66 -15.82
N GLU A 119 -10.90 12.76 -15.02
CA GLU A 119 -11.01 12.06 -13.73
C GLU A 119 -10.94 10.54 -13.88
N MET A 120 -11.62 9.98 -14.90
CA MET A 120 -11.49 8.56 -15.22
C MET A 120 -10.04 8.21 -15.56
N LEU A 121 -9.40 8.97 -16.45
CA LEU A 121 -8.00 8.73 -16.81
C LEU A 121 -7.05 8.87 -15.60
N HIS A 122 -7.30 9.78 -14.67
CA HIS A 122 -6.55 9.84 -13.41
C HIS A 122 -6.71 8.56 -12.61
N PHE A 123 -7.94 8.07 -12.46
CA PHE A 123 -8.18 6.81 -11.77
C PHE A 123 -7.50 5.61 -12.46
N PHE A 124 -7.52 5.55 -13.80
CA PHE A 124 -6.79 4.53 -14.57
C PHE A 124 -5.26 4.71 -14.49
N GLY A 125 -4.78 5.94 -14.26
CA GLY A 125 -3.37 6.27 -14.09
C GLY A 125 -2.84 6.11 -12.65
N GLU A 126 -3.71 5.87 -11.68
CA GLU A 126 -3.32 5.65 -10.28
C GLU A 126 -2.77 4.23 -10.12
N VAL A 127 -1.47 4.09 -9.83
CA VAL A 127 -0.79 2.78 -9.84
C VAL A 127 -1.39 1.80 -8.82
N GLU A 128 -1.91 2.31 -7.72
CA GLU A 128 -2.60 1.55 -6.68
C GLU A 128 -3.97 1.01 -7.13
N ALA A 129 -4.63 1.69 -8.06
CA ALA A 129 -5.96 1.27 -8.53
C ALA A 129 -5.91 0.16 -9.59
N ILE A 130 -4.80 0.05 -10.31
CA ILE A 130 -4.69 -0.78 -11.52
C ILE A 130 -5.09 -2.23 -11.28
N PHE A 131 -4.47 -2.93 -10.33
CA PHE A 131 -4.80 -4.34 -10.09
C PHE A 131 -6.26 -4.54 -9.67
N GLY A 132 -6.80 -3.61 -8.87
CA GLY A 132 -8.20 -3.61 -8.48
C GLY A 132 -9.15 -3.40 -9.67
N ILE A 133 -8.82 -2.50 -10.60
CA ILE A 133 -9.58 -2.32 -11.86
C ILE A 133 -9.58 -3.63 -12.67
N TRP A 134 -8.42 -4.29 -12.78
CA TRP A 134 -8.30 -5.54 -13.52
C TRP A 134 -9.06 -6.73 -12.88
N VAL A 135 -9.48 -6.63 -11.61
CA VAL A 135 -10.40 -7.62 -11.02
C VAL A 135 -11.74 -7.64 -11.77
N ILE A 136 -12.20 -6.53 -12.35
CA ILE A 136 -13.44 -6.49 -13.15
C ILE A 136 -13.30 -7.38 -14.40
N VAL A 137 -12.13 -7.32 -15.05
CA VAL A 137 -11.82 -8.15 -16.23
C VAL A 137 -11.72 -9.62 -15.81
N LEU A 138 -11.03 -9.90 -14.69
CA LEU A 138 -10.95 -11.25 -14.13
C LEU A 138 -12.34 -11.82 -13.79
N ALA A 139 -13.19 -11.02 -13.16
CA ALA A 139 -14.56 -11.39 -12.84
C ALA A 139 -15.34 -11.77 -14.10
N THR A 140 -15.26 -10.93 -15.15
CA THR A 140 -15.93 -11.18 -16.43
C THR A 140 -15.48 -12.50 -17.06
N VAL A 141 -14.17 -12.77 -17.09
CA VAL A 141 -13.63 -14.01 -17.64
C VAL A 141 -14.00 -15.21 -16.77
N MET A 142 -13.91 -15.11 -15.45
CA MET A 142 -14.26 -16.18 -14.52
C MET A 142 -15.73 -16.56 -14.62
N ILE A 143 -16.63 -15.57 -14.66
CA ILE A 143 -18.08 -15.79 -14.84
C ILE A 143 -18.37 -16.43 -16.20
N SER A 144 -17.59 -16.11 -17.24
CA SER A 144 -17.76 -16.69 -18.58
C SER A 144 -17.27 -18.14 -18.70
N PHE A 145 -16.20 -18.51 -17.97
CA PHE A 145 -15.67 -19.88 -17.95
C PHE A 145 -16.46 -20.80 -17.01
N TYR A 146 -16.91 -20.24 -15.90
CA TYR A 146 -17.65 -20.95 -14.85
C TYR A 146 -19.03 -20.30 -14.73
N ASP A 147 -19.24 -19.47 -13.70
CA ASP A 147 -20.52 -18.83 -13.38
C ASP A 147 -20.35 -17.80 -12.24
N TRP A 148 -21.43 -17.07 -11.91
CA TRP A 148 -21.46 -16.09 -10.82
C TRP A 148 -21.29 -16.71 -9.43
N SER A 149 -21.77 -17.93 -9.20
CA SER A 149 -21.59 -18.64 -7.92
C SER A 149 -20.13 -18.96 -7.68
N THR A 150 -19.44 -19.50 -8.69
CA THR A 150 -17.99 -19.79 -8.62
C THR A 150 -17.18 -18.51 -8.31
N PHE A 151 -17.46 -17.41 -9.00
CA PHE A 151 -16.82 -16.12 -8.72
C PHE A 151 -17.09 -15.63 -7.28
N LYS A 152 -18.35 -15.68 -6.82
CA LYS A 152 -18.70 -15.29 -5.46
C LYS A 152 -18.00 -16.14 -4.41
N ILE A 153 -17.96 -17.46 -4.58
CA ILE A 153 -17.27 -18.37 -3.65
C ILE A 153 -15.78 -18.03 -3.61
N TYR A 154 -15.16 -17.86 -4.78
CA TYR A 154 -13.76 -17.48 -4.88
C TYR A 154 -13.46 -16.19 -4.09
N ILE A 155 -14.20 -15.12 -4.38
CA ILE A 155 -14.00 -13.82 -3.71
C ILE A 155 -14.33 -13.92 -2.22
N ALA A 156 -15.48 -14.46 -1.84
CA ALA A 156 -15.96 -14.36 -0.46
C ALA A 156 -15.38 -15.40 0.51
N GLN A 157 -14.94 -16.56 0.01
CA GLN A 157 -14.55 -17.70 0.84
C GLN A 157 -13.11 -18.16 0.60
N THR A 158 -12.57 -17.95 -0.60
CA THR A 158 -11.24 -18.46 -0.95
C THR A 158 -10.15 -17.39 -0.81
N VAL A 159 -10.41 -16.16 -1.29
CA VAL A 159 -9.42 -15.08 -1.22
C VAL A 159 -9.32 -14.54 0.22
N ASN A 160 -8.09 -14.45 0.73
CA ASN A 160 -7.83 -13.91 2.05
C ASN A 160 -7.56 -12.39 1.99
N TYR A 161 -8.56 -11.59 2.38
CA TYR A 161 -8.46 -10.13 2.44
C TYR A 161 -7.95 -9.58 3.78
N THR A 162 -7.51 -10.44 4.70
CA THR A 162 -7.06 -10.03 6.05
C THR A 162 -5.96 -8.98 5.97
N GLU A 163 -4.92 -9.23 5.18
CA GLU A 163 -3.79 -8.32 5.03
C GLU A 163 -4.17 -6.99 4.35
N PRO A 164 -4.87 -6.96 3.19
CA PRO A 164 -5.37 -5.71 2.60
C PRO A 164 -6.18 -4.84 3.58
N MET A 165 -7.11 -5.46 4.33
CA MET A 165 -7.93 -4.77 5.32
C MET A 165 -7.10 -4.25 6.49
N PHE A 166 -6.17 -5.06 7.00
CA PHE A 166 -5.28 -4.67 8.08
C PHE A 166 -4.41 -3.47 7.70
N VAL A 167 -3.84 -3.47 6.49
CA VAL A 167 -3.00 -2.38 5.97
C VAL A 167 -3.79 -1.07 5.91
N VAL A 168 -5.03 -1.08 5.42
CA VAL A 168 -5.90 0.11 5.39
C VAL A 168 -6.07 0.70 6.78
N VAL A 169 -6.44 -0.13 7.75
CA VAL A 169 -6.71 0.30 9.12
C VAL A 169 -5.44 0.84 9.79
N ILE A 170 -4.34 0.09 9.73
CA ILE A 170 -3.12 0.45 10.43
C ILE A 170 -2.47 1.72 9.84
N MET A 171 -2.50 1.89 8.51
CA MET A 171 -2.02 3.10 7.86
C MET A 171 -2.91 4.30 8.21
N ALA A 172 -4.23 4.14 8.21
CA ALA A 172 -5.16 5.20 8.60
C ALA A 172 -4.92 5.66 10.05
N LEU A 173 -4.73 4.71 10.98
CA LEU A 173 -4.39 5.01 12.39
C LEU A 173 -3.01 5.68 12.51
N ALA A 174 -2.01 5.17 11.80
CA ALA A 174 -0.63 5.67 11.86
C ALA A 174 -0.48 7.09 11.27
N ALA A 175 -1.29 7.44 10.28
CA ALA A 175 -1.32 8.76 9.66
C ALA A 175 -2.06 9.83 10.49
N THR A 176 -2.67 9.45 11.62
CA THR A 176 -3.39 10.41 12.47
C THR A 176 -2.44 11.42 13.13
N ARG A 177 -2.90 12.66 13.30
CA ARG A 177 -2.09 13.74 13.92
C ARG A 177 -1.59 13.37 15.33
N PRO A 178 -2.39 12.79 16.25
CA PRO A 178 -1.88 12.40 17.58
C PRO A 178 -0.73 11.40 17.53
N VAL A 179 -0.81 10.40 16.64
CA VAL A 179 0.25 9.40 16.46
C VAL A 179 1.48 10.04 15.81
N MET A 180 1.28 10.85 14.77
CA MET A 180 2.37 11.56 14.08
C MET A 180 3.11 12.52 15.02
N GLN A 181 2.40 13.28 15.84
CA GLN A 181 3.01 14.22 16.79
C GLN A 181 3.79 13.49 17.87
N LEU A 182 3.27 12.37 18.40
CA LEU A 182 4.01 11.53 19.32
C LEU A 182 5.28 10.97 18.66
N ALA A 183 5.19 10.48 17.43
CA ALA A 183 6.35 10.00 16.69
C ALA A 183 7.38 11.12 16.48
N LYS A 184 6.95 12.31 16.07
CA LYS A 184 7.78 13.52 15.96
C LYS A 184 8.48 13.82 17.28
N GLN A 185 7.77 13.79 18.41
CA GLN A 185 8.36 14.02 19.74
C GLN A 185 9.41 12.97 20.11
N ILE A 186 9.14 11.68 19.85
CA ILE A 186 10.07 10.59 20.15
C ILE A 186 11.32 10.73 19.29
N LEU A 187 11.18 10.87 17.97
CA LEU A 187 12.30 10.98 17.04
C LEU A 187 13.06 12.30 17.25
N GLY A 188 12.37 13.38 17.61
CA GLY A 188 12.96 14.68 17.92
C GLY A 188 13.93 14.63 19.09
N LYS A 189 13.71 13.76 20.10
CA LYS A 189 14.67 13.56 21.19
C LYS A 189 16.01 13.00 20.69
N PHE A 190 16.00 12.18 19.64
CA PHE A 190 17.22 11.68 19.02
C PHE A 190 17.83 12.69 18.05
N ALA A 191 16.99 13.42 17.31
CA ALA A 191 17.44 14.51 16.45
C ALA A 191 18.11 15.64 17.25
N ALA A 192 17.70 15.85 18.50
CA ALA A 192 18.32 16.82 19.42
C ALA A 192 19.80 16.53 19.69
N ILE A 193 20.25 15.27 19.59
CA ILE A 193 21.69 14.92 19.71
C ILE A 193 22.52 15.60 18.60
N GLY A 194 21.93 15.81 17.43
CA GLY A 194 22.52 16.55 16.31
C GLY A 194 21.94 17.96 16.14
N ASN A 195 21.59 18.62 17.25
CA ASN A 195 21.04 19.98 17.30
C ASN A 195 19.77 20.19 16.47
N ASN A 196 18.94 19.16 16.29
CA ASN A 196 17.75 19.21 15.43
C ASN A 196 18.05 19.64 13.98
N SER A 197 19.29 19.43 13.51
CA SER A 197 19.64 19.72 12.12
C SER A 197 18.83 18.82 11.15
N PRO A 198 18.62 19.23 9.89
CA PRO A 198 17.97 18.39 8.88
C PRO A 198 18.62 17.01 8.74
N GLY A 199 19.95 16.96 8.85
CA GLY A 199 20.72 15.72 8.87
C GLY A 199 20.43 14.83 10.07
N ALA A 200 20.28 15.42 11.27
CA ALA A 200 19.94 14.69 12.49
C ALA A 200 18.51 14.13 12.45
N TRP A 201 17.56 14.91 11.93
CA TRP A 201 16.20 14.43 11.66
C TRP A 201 16.18 13.30 10.64
N TRP A 202 16.89 13.47 9.52
CA TRP A 202 17.01 12.44 8.49
C TRP A 202 17.58 11.12 9.04
N LEU A 203 18.67 11.19 9.81
CA LEU A 203 19.26 10.02 10.49
C LEU A 203 18.31 9.40 11.50
N SER A 204 17.60 10.22 12.29
CA SER A 204 16.66 9.75 13.31
C SER A 204 15.48 9.02 12.67
N ILE A 205 14.90 9.58 11.62
CA ILE A 205 13.76 8.99 10.92
C ILE A 205 14.18 7.69 10.24
N LEU A 206 15.25 7.69 9.44
CA LEU A 206 15.70 6.50 8.70
C LEU A 206 16.28 5.40 9.58
N THR A 207 16.56 5.66 10.86
CA THR A 207 17.04 4.65 11.80
C THR A 207 15.92 4.15 12.69
N LEU A 208 15.24 5.04 13.40
CA LEU A 208 14.32 4.66 14.45
C LEU A 208 12.98 4.20 13.92
N ALA A 209 12.41 4.87 12.91
CA ALA A 209 11.11 4.45 12.39
C ALA A 209 11.16 3.01 11.82
N PRO A 210 12.20 2.62 11.04
CA PRO A 210 12.40 1.23 10.64
C PRO A 210 12.54 0.23 11.79
N ILE A 211 13.30 0.57 12.83
CA ILE A 211 13.43 -0.30 14.02
C ILE A 211 12.10 -0.42 14.76
N LEU A 212 11.36 0.68 14.90
CA LEU A 212 10.02 0.70 15.50
C LEU A 212 9.01 -0.11 14.67
N GLY A 213 9.22 -0.24 13.35
CA GLY A 213 8.42 -1.10 12.47
C GLY A 213 8.35 -2.56 12.93
N SER A 214 9.39 -3.05 13.61
CA SER A 214 9.37 -4.37 14.24
C SER A 214 8.38 -4.51 15.41
N PHE A 215 7.94 -3.41 15.99
CA PHE A 215 7.05 -3.38 17.15
C PHE A 215 5.62 -2.94 16.81
N ILE A 216 5.46 -2.12 15.77
CA ILE A 216 4.15 -1.71 15.26
C ILE A 216 3.74 -2.61 14.09
N THR A 217 4.21 -2.31 12.88
CA THR A 217 4.21 -3.09 11.64
C THR A 217 4.92 -2.27 10.55
N GLU A 218 5.35 -2.90 9.47
CA GLU A 218 6.01 -2.21 8.35
C GLU A 218 5.15 -1.11 7.70
N PRO A 219 3.84 -1.31 7.40
CA PRO A 219 3.02 -0.25 6.79
C PRO A 219 2.86 0.98 7.68
N ALA A 220 2.72 0.77 9.00
CA ALA A 220 2.61 1.85 9.97
C ALA A 220 3.92 2.66 10.07
N ALA A 221 5.06 1.96 10.20
CA ALA A 221 6.36 2.60 10.27
C ALA A 221 6.71 3.34 8.98
N MET A 222 6.40 2.77 7.81
CA MET A 222 6.61 3.44 6.53
C MET A 222 5.77 4.70 6.41
N THR A 223 4.50 4.66 6.82
CA THR A 223 3.60 5.82 6.82
C THR A 223 4.16 6.95 7.69
N ILE A 224 4.54 6.65 8.94
CA ILE A 224 5.10 7.62 9.87
C ILE A 224 6.42 8.20 9.32
N ALA A 225 7.33 7.34 8.85
CA ALA A 225 8.62 7.78 8.33
C ALA A 225 8.48 8.65 7.09
N ALA A 226 7.61 8.26 6.14
CA ALA A 226 7.39 9.01 4.91
C ALA A 226 6.77 10.39 5.18
N MET A 227 5.79 10.48 6.09
CA MET A 227 5.19 11.76 6.48
C MET A 227 6.19 12.66 7.20
N LEU A 228 6.99 12.12 8.14
CA LEU A 228 8.02 12.91 8.81
C LEU A 228 9.15 13.32 7.87
N LEU A 229 9.54 12.48 6.91
CA LEU A 229 10.49 12.88 5.87
C LEU A 229 9.90 13.97 4.97
N ALA A 230 8.60 13.88 4.63
CA ALA A 230 7.94 14.91 3.84
C ALA A 230 8.02 16.28 4.54
N GLU A 231 7.68 16.30 5.83
CA GLU A 231 7.63 17.51 6.66
C GLU A 231 9.03 18.04 7.02
N GLN A 232 9.99 17.18 7.39
CA GLN A 232 11.28 17.63 7.93
C GLN A 232 12.39 17.73 6.88
N PHE A 233 12.27 16.98 5.77
CA PHE A 233 13.35 16.81 4.80
C PHE A 233 12.96 17.23 3.39
N TYR A 234 11.88 16.69 2.81
CA TYR A 234 11.49 17.00 1.43
C TYR A 234 10.99 18.43 1.25
N ARG A 235 10.49 19.08 2.30
CA ARG A 235 10.17 20.52 2.28
C ARG A 235 11.37 21.38 1.85
N LEU A 236 12.59 20.92 2.14
CA LEU A 236 13.85 21.60 1.82
C LEU A 236 14.27 21.43 0.35
N LYS A 237 13.46 20.75 -0.46
CA LYS A 237 13.67 20.52 -1.90
C LYS A 237 15.05 19.94 -2.20
N PRO A 238 15.38 18.75 -1.66
CA PRO A 238 16.68 18.13 -1.90
C PRO A 238 16.91 17.83 -3.39
N SER A 239 18.17 17.67 -3.77
CA SER A 239 18.53 17.21 -5.10
C SER A 239 17.88 15.87 -5.41
N SER A 240 17.56 15.62 -6.68
CA SER A 240 16.94 14.35 -7.09
C SER A 240 17.77 13.14 -6.64
N LYS A 241 19.11 13.25 -6.64
CA LYS A 241 19.99 12.17 -6.17
C LYS A 241 19.75 11.84 -4.70
N LEU A 242 19.74 12.85 -3.83
CA LEU A 242 19.53 12.65 -2.40
C LEU A 242 18.08 12.23 -2.09
N ALA A 243 17.09 12.76 -2.83
CA ALA A 243 15.70 12.33 -2.74
C ALA A 243 15.54 10.83 -3.02
N TYR A 244 15.99 10.36 -4.19
CA TYR A 244 15.90 8.94 -4.54
C TYR A 244 16.72 8.05 -3.61
N ALA A 245 17.90 8.50 -3.19
CA ALA A 245 18.71 7.81 -2.19
C ALA A 245 17.96 7.65 -0.85
N THR A 246 17.28 8.71 -0.40
CA THR A 246 16.52 8.71 0.85
C THR A 246 15.34 7.75 0.81
N ILE A 247 14.54 7.77 -0.27
CA ILE A 247 13.41 6.84 -0.44
C ILE A 247 13.91 5.39 -0.57
N GLY A 248 14.94 5.16 -1.38
CA GLY A 248 15.52 3.82 -1.53
C GLY A 248 16.03 3.27 -0.20
N LEU A 249 16.71 4.09 0.58
CA LEU A 249 17.20 3.73 1.91
C LEU A 249 16.06 3.52 2.91
N LEU A 250 15.00 4.34 2.86
CA LEU A 250 13.79 4.12 3.66
C LEU A 250 13.19 2.73 3.39
N PHE A 251 13.01 2.37 2.12
CA PHE A 251 12.42 1.08 1.74
C PHE A 251 13.26 -0.10 2.21
N VAL A 252 14.58 -0.03 2.02
CA VAL A 252 15.50 -1.07 2.49
C VAL A 252 15.48 -1.15 4.01
N ASN A 253 15.55 -0.02 4.71
CA ASN A 253 15.57 -0.01 6.16
C ASN A 253 14.27 -0.53 6.74
N ILE A 254 13.10 -0.12 6.23
CA ILE A 254 11.79 -0.64 6.70
C ILE A 254 11.75 -2.16 6.55
N SER A 255 12.15 -2.67 5.38
CA SER A 255 12.15 -4.11 5.10
C SER A 255 13.09 -4.88 6.03
N VAL A 256 14.33 -4.43 6.21
CA VAL A 256 15.30 -5.10 7.10
C VAL A 256 14.94 -4.90 8.58
N GLY A 257 14.35 -3.74 8.90
CA GLY A 257 13.91 -3.34 10.23
C GLY A 257 12.78 -4.20 10.78
N GLY A 258 12.01 -4.90 9.94
CA GLY A 258 10.98 -5.86 10.35
C GLY A 258 11.51 -7.19 10.91
N THR A 259 12.83 -7.39 10.98
CA THR A 259 13.44 -8.67 11.38
C THR A 259 13.87 -8.74 12.85
N LEU A 260 13.52 -7.76 13.69
CA LEU A 260 13.84 -7.82 15.13
C LEU A 260 12.84 -8.71 15.90
N THR A 261 11.59 -8.79 15.44
CA THR A 261 10.54 -9.61 16.06
C THR A 261 10.01 -10.65 15.07
N ASN A 262 9.30 -11.65 15.58
CA ASN A 262 8.75 -12.72 14.75
C ASN A 262 7.34 -12.45 14.18
N PHE A 263 6.86 -11.20 14.30
CA PHE A 263 5.51 -10.83 13.86
C PHE A 263 5.45 -9.63 12.91
N ALA A 264 6.57 -8.92 12.71
CA ALA A 264 6.55 -7.70 11.92
C ALA A 264 6.62 -7.94 10.41
N ALA A 265 7.48 -8.86 9.96
CA ALA A 265 7.65 -9.18 8.55
C ALA A 265 6.82 -10.41 8.13
N PRO A 266 5.98 -10.33 7.07
CA PRO A 266 5.20 -11.47 6.59
C PRO A 266 6.01 -12.75 6.28
N PRO A 267 7.20 -12.69 5.65
CA PRO A 267 8.02 -13.88 5.42
C PRO A 267 8.45 -14.57 6.73
N VAL A 268 8.71 -13.80 7.78
CA VAL A 268 9.07 -14.32 9.11
C VAL A 268 7.85 -15.00 9.75
N LEU A 269 6.67 -14.37 9.66
CA LEU A 269 5.42 -14.97 10.12
C LEU A 269 5.11 -16.31 9.43
N MET A 270 5.39 -16.42 8.12
CA MET A 270 5.14 -17.64 7.34
C MET A 270 6.01 -18.82 7.81
N VAL A 271 7.23 -18.57 8.28
CA VAL A 271 8.18 -19.62 8.67
C VAL A 271 8.36 -19.76 10.18
N LYS A 272 7.77 -18.89 11.01
CA LYS A 272 7.97 -18.95 12.46
C LYS A 272 7.53 -20.28 13.08
N THR A 273 6.43 -20.87 12.60
CA THR A 273 5.90 -22.12 13.17
C THR A 273 6.73 -23.33 12.72
N PRO A 274 7.05 -23.51 11.43
CA PRO A 274 7.89 -24.64 11.02
C PRO A 274 9.31 -24.60 11.59
N TRP A 275 9.85 -23.41 11.88
CA TRP A 275 11.24 -23.23 12.32
C TRP A 275 11.38 -22.81 13.79
N ASP A 276 10.27 -22.72 14.53
CA ASP A 276 10.19 -22.24 15.92
C ASP A 276 10.92 -20.90 16.16
N TRP A 277 10.81 -19.97 15.20
CA TRP A 277 11.43 -18.65 15.33
C TRP A 277 10.65 -17.79 16.33
N THR A 278 11.11 -17.78 17.57
CA THR A 278 10.66 -16.85 18.61
C THR A 278 11.16 -15.43 18.35
N SER A 279 10.51 -14.42 18.95
CA SER A 279 11.02 -13.03 18.88
C SER A 279 12.44 -12.92 19.47
N SER A 280 12.77 -13.69 20.51
CA SER A 280 14.12 -13.76 21.06
C SER A 280 15.12 -14.34 20.05
N PHE A 281 14.74 -15.40 19.34
CA PHE A 281 15.56 -15.98 18.28
C PHE A 281 15.83 -14.97 17.16
N MET A 282 14.80 -14.25 16.71
CA MET A 282 14.92 -13.21 15.70
C MET A 282 15.89 -12.12 16.12
N ALA A 283 15.75 -11.58 17.35
CA ALA A 283 16.61 -10.53 17.86
C ALA A 283 18.09 -10.94 17.96
N LEU A 284 18.37 -12.15 18.46
CA LEU A 284 19.72 -12.64 18.68
C LEU A 284 20.45 -13.05 17.38
N ASN A 285 19.71 -13.51 16.37
CA ASN A 285 20.31 -13.99 15.12
C ASN A 285 20.27 -12.95 14.00
N PHE A 286 19.18 -12.20 13.85
CA PHE A 286 18.97 -11.27 12.74
C PHE A 286 18.91 -9.81 13.20
N GLY A 287 18.20 -9.53 14.29
CA GLY A 287 17.87 -8.16 14.72
C GLY A 287 19.07 -7.24 14.90
N TRP A 288 20.14 -7.66 15.57
CA TRP A 288 21.31 -6.80 15.74
C TRP A 288 22.08 -6.54 14.43
N LYS A 289 22.07 -7.51 13.50
CA LYS A 289 22.68 -7.34 12.17
C LYS A 289 21.85 -6.35 11.34
N ALA A 290 20.53 -6.42 11.44
CA ALA A 290 19.61 -5.46 10.84
C ALA A 290 19.86 -4.04 11.36
N ILE A 291 19.93 -3.85 12.69
CA ILE A 291 20.22 -2.55 13.31
C ILE A 291 21.57 -2.01 12.81
N LEU A 292 22.62 -2.84 12.84
CA LEU A 292 23.96 -2.44 12.42
C LEU A 292 24.01 -2.12 10.92
N GLY A 293 23.32 -2.90 10.09
CA GLY A 293 23.19 -2.63 8.64
C GLY A 293 22.49 -1.31 8.35
N ILE A 294 21.38 -1.02 9.06
CA ILE A 294 20.66 0.25 8.97
C ILE A 294 21.57 1.41 9.37
N LEU A 295 22.24 1.32 10.52
CA LEU A 295 23.14 2.36 11.02
C LEU A 295 24.30 2.64 10.04
N ILE A 296 24.98 1.59 9.57
CA ILE A 296 26.10 1.74 8.63
C ILE A 296 25.62 2.37 7.32
N SER A 297 24.50 1.88 6.77
CA SER A 297 23.95 2.39 5.50
C SER A 297 23.56 3.87 5.64
N ASN A 298 22.87 4.23 6.72
CA ASN A 298 22.48 5.59 7.01
C ASN A 298 23.69 6.51 7.15
N LEU A 299 24.73 6.08 7.87
CA LEU A 299 25.96 6.86 8.01
C LEU A 299 26.70 7.04 6.68
N ILE A 300 26.84 5.98 5.88
CA ILE A 300 27.50 6.06 4.56
C ILE A 300 26.79 7.09 3.67
N TYR A 301 25.47 7.00 3.57
CA TYR A 301 24.69 7.95 2.76
C TYR A 301 24.74 9.36 3.33
N TYR A 302 24.64 9.52 4.66
CA TYR A 302 24.80 10.82 5.30
C TYR A 302 26.14 11.47 4.97
N TYR A 303 27.26 10.72 5.04
CA TYR A 303 28.58 11.23 4.71
C TYR A 303 28.74 11.52 3.21
N ALA A 304 28.18 10.69 2.34
CA ALA A 304 28.18 10.92 0.89
C ALA A 304 27.50 12.24 0.50
N PHE A 305 26.44 12.61 1.22
CA PHE A 305 25.65 13.83 0.98
C PHE A 305 25.87 14.94 2.01
N LYS A 306 26.91 14.84 2.86
CA LYS A 306 27.17 15.79 3.97
C LYS A 306 27.18 17.25 3.53
N LYS A 307 27.73 17.53 2.34
CA LYS A 307 27.80 18.90 1.77
C LYS A 307 26.42 19.48 1.46
N GLU A 308 25.45 18.63 1.12
CA GLU A 308 24.08 19.06 0.85
C GLU A 308 23.33 19.31 2.17
N PHE A 309 23.48 18.42 3.15
CA PHE A 309 22.94 18.61 4.50
C PHE A 309 23.47 19.88 5.19
N SER A 310 24.74 20.24 5.00
CA SER A 310 25.28 21.48 5.55
C SER A 310 24.67 22.74 4.93
N LYS A 311 24.18 22.67 3.68
CA LYS A 311 23.47 23.80 3.05
C LYS A 311 22.05 23.98 3.60
N PHE A 312 21.43 22.88 4.02
CA PHE A 312 20.11 22.93 4.62
C PHE A 312 20.11 23.52 6.03
N ALA A 313 21.21 23.35 6.78
CA ALA A 313 21.31 23.87 8.15
C ALA A 313 21.00 25.38 8.24
N SER A 314 21.54 26.19 7.32
CA SER A 314 21.29 27.64 7.31
C SER A 314 19.86 28.04 6.89
N ALA A 315 19.20 27.23 6.05
CA ALA A 315 17.82 27.49 5.62
C ALA A 315 16.80 27.03 6.67
N PHE A 316 17.07 25.89 7.31
CA PHE A 316 16.20 25.29 8.32
C PHE A 316 16.19 26.11 9.62
N GLU A 317 17.30 26.71 10.03
CA GLU A 317 17.35 27.57 11.22
C GLU A 317 16.47 28.82 11.08
N ALA A 318 16.48 29.48 9.92
CA ALA A 318 15.65 30.65 9.65
C ALA A 318 14.14 30.34 9.61
N GLU A 319 13.77 29.18 9.05
CA GLU A 319 12.37 28.74 8.96
C GLU A 319 11.85 28.17 10.29
N ALA A 320 12.67 27.43 11.05
CA ALA A 320 12.29 26.87 12.35
C ALA A 320 11.99 27.95 13.40
N GLU A 321 12.60 29.13 13.29
CA GLU A 321 12.25 30.29 14.12
C GLU A 321 10.87 30.86 13.78
N MET A 322 10.48 30.90 12.50
CA MET A 322 9.13 31.30 12.07
C MET A 322 8.06 30.26 12.45
N GLU A 323 8.39 28.98 12.38
CA GLU A 323 7.47 27.86 12.65
C GLU A 323 7.12 27.75 14.15
N LYS A 324 8.07 28.08 15.03
CA LYS A 324 7.85 28.15 16.50
C LYS A 324 6.78 29.14 16.93
N ASP A 325 6.54 30.20 16.15
CA ASP A 325 5.48 31.18 16.45
C ASP A 325 4.10 30.69 15.96
N SER A 326 4.07 29.86 14.91
CA SER A 326 2.84 29.23 14.40
C SER A 326 2.41 28.02 15.23
N GLU A 327 3.36 27.20 15.72
CA GLU A 327 3.05 26.04 16.60
C GLU A 327 2.49 26.46 17.97
N ARG A 328 2.73 27.70 18.44
CA ARG A 328 2.08 28.23 19.67
C ARG A 328 0.57 28.42 19.54
N HIS A 329 0.06 28.48 18.31
CA HIS A 329 -1.37 28.66 18.01
C HIS A 329 -2.08 27.37 17.61
N GLU A 330 -1.39 26.24 17.53
CA GLU A 330 -2.03 24.94 17.38
C GLU A 330 -2.43 24.38 18.75
N ASP A 331 -3.73 24.11 18.94
CA ASP A 331 -4.24 23.52 20.18
C ASP A 331 -3.49 22.22 20.50
N SER A 332 -2.89 22.17 21.69
CA SER A 332 -2.14 21.01 22.18
C SER A 332 -3.06 19.80 22.30
N ILE A 333 -2.64 18.65 21.74
CA ILE A 333 -3.44 17.42 21.79
C ILE A 333 -3.40 16.82 23.21
N PRO A 334 -4.55 16.62 23.88
CA PRO A 334 -4.61 15.98 25.18
C PRO A 334 -4.01 14.56 25.13
N ILE A 335 -3.17 14.25 26.13
CA ILE A 335 -2.45 12.97 26.21
C ILE A 335 -3.41 11.77 26.15
N TRP A 336 -4.60 11.88 26.75
CA TRP A 336 -5.58 10.81 26.75
C TRP A 336 -6.10 10.49 25.33
N ILE A 337 -6.19 11.47 24.42
CA ILE A 337 -6.58 11.24 23.03
C ILE A 337 -5.50 10.43 22.32
N THR A 338 -4.24 10.80 22.50
CA THR A 338 -3.10 10.04 21.97
C THR A 338 -3.08 8.62 22.52
N ALA A 339 -3.35 8.44 23.83
CA ALA A 339 -3.43 7.12 24.45
C ALA A 339 -4.54 6.26 23.83
N VAL A 340 -5.71 6.83 23.55
CA VAL A 340 -6.81 6.12 22.86
C VAL A 340 -6.41 5.71 21.44
N HIS A 341 -5.72 6.57 20.68
CA HIS A 341 -5.22 6.20 19.34
C HIS A 341 -4.25 5.02 19.40
N LEU A 342 -3.31 5.06 20.34
CA LEU A 342 -2.35 3.96 20.55
C LEU A 342 -3.05 2.68 20.99
N LEU A 343 -4.11 2.78 21.80
CA LEU A 343 -4.92 1.63 22.18
C LEU A 343 -5.59 1.00 20.95
N PHE A 344 -6.21 1.78 20.06
CA PHE A 344 -6.80 1.25 18.83
C PHE A 344 -5.77 0.67 17.86
N MET A 345 -4.58 1.28 17.79
CA MET A 345 -3.45 0.73 17.03
C MET A 345 -3.00 -0.61 17.60
N GLY A 346 -2.78 -0.69 18.92
CA GLY A 346 -2.43 -1.93 19.61
C GLY A 346 -3.51 -3.01 19.48
N TRP A 347 -4.79 -2.63 19.58
CA TRP A 347 -5.93 -3.51 19.35
C TRP A 347 -5.91 -4.10 17.94
N THR A 348 -5.64 -3.28 16.94
CA THR A 348 -5.56 -3.71 15.53
C THR A 348 -4.44 -4.72 15.33
N VAL A 349 -3.24 -4.43 15.85
CA VAL A 349 -2.09 -5.36 15.78
C VAL A 349 -2.36 -6.66 16.53
N PHE A 350 -2.91 -6.58 17.74
CA PHE A 350 -3.23 -7.77 18.54
C PHE A 350 -4.25 -8.68 17.85
N ASN A 351 -5.24 -8.09 17.16
CA ASN A 351 -6.28 -8.82 16.45
C ASN A 351 -5.98 -9.00 14.95
N ALA A 352 -4.74 -8.86 14.49
CA ALA A 352 -4.40 -8.84 13.06
C ALA A 352 -4.88 -10.08 12.26
N HIS A 353 -5.10 -11.22 12.93
CA HIS A 353 -5.62 -12.45 12.30
C HIS A 353 -7.16 -12.55 12.28
N TYR A 354 -7.87 -11.59 12.86
CA TYR A 354 -9.34 -11.60 13.01
C TYR A 354 -9.97 -10.32 12.45
N PRO A 355 -10.22 -10.25 11.13
CA PRO A 355 -10.78 -9.06 10.47
C PRO A 355 -12.01 -8.44 11.15
N PRO A 356 -13.03 -9.21 11.58
CA PRO A 356 -14.18 -8.61 12.24
C PRO A 356 -13.83 -7.78 13.48
N LEU A 357 -12.82 -8.18 14.26
CA LEU A 357 -12.44 -7.51 15.49
C LEU A 357 -11.70 -6.20 15.24
N PHE A 358 -10.72 -6.18 14.33
CA PHE A 358 -9.99 -4.95 14.05
C PHE A 358 -10.80 -3.98 13.18
N ILE A 359 -11.65 -4.46 12.26
CA ILE A 359 -12.58 -3.59 11.51
C ILE A 359 -13.62 -2.99 12.46
N GLY A 360 -14.21 -3.78 13.36
CA GLY A 360 -15.12 -3.25 14.38
C GLY A 360 -14.45 -2.21 15.28
N GLY A 361 -13.21 -2.47 15.70
CA GLY A 361 -12.39 -1.50 16.45
C GLY A 361 -12.11 -0.22 15.66
N PHE A 362 -11.82 -0.33 14.36
CA PHE A 362 -11.61 0.82 13.49
C PHE A 362 -12.86 1.66 13.28
N LEU A 363 -14.03 1.04 13.09
CA LEU A 363 -15.30 1.76 12.99
C LEU A 363 -15.61 2.53 14.28
N PHE A 364 -15.35 1.91 15.44
CA PHE A 364 -15.46 2.61 16.72
C PHE A 364 -14.46 3.78 16.82
N PHE A 365 -13.22 3.57 16.38
CA PHE A 365 -12.20 4.62 16.33
C PHE A 365 -12.63 5.80 15.47
N LEU A 366 -13.25 5.58 14.30
CA LEU A 366 -13.80 6.66 13.48
C LEU A 366 -14.91 7.42 14.21
N GLY A 367 -15.79 6.71 14.95
CA GLY A 367 -16.76 7.32 15.86
C GLY A 367 -16.11 8.21 16.92
N PHE A 368 -15.05 7.71 17.56
CA PHE A 368 -14.24 8.46 18.52
C PHE A 368 -13.57 9.70 17.89
N ALA A 369 -13.05 9.55 16.67
CA ALA A 369 -12.42 10.63 15.92
C ALA A 369 -13.39 11.77 15.61
N MET A 370 -14.61 11.41 15.21
CA MET A 370 -15.69 12.38 15.01
C MET A 370 -16.09 13.06 16.33
N ALA A 371 -16.21 12.31 17.42
CA ALA A 371 -16.57 12.85 18.73
C ALA A 371 -15.51 13.80 19.32
N THR A 372 -14.24 13.63 18.96
CA THR A 372 -13.12 14.45 19.44
C THR A 372 -12.55 15.39 18.38
N LYS A 373 -13.34 15.73 17.35
CA LYS A 373 -12.93 16.55 16.19
C LYS A 373 -12.20 17.85 16.56
N ALA A 374 -12.53 18.47 17.70
CA ALA A 374 -11.84 19.68 18.18
C ALA A 374 -10.32 19.51 18.36
N HIS A 375 -9.83 18.28 18.54
CA HIS A 375 -8.42 17.98 18.79
C HIS A 375 -7.82 17.09 17.69
N GLN A 376 -8.56 16.86 16.60
CA GLN A 376 -8.16 15.97 15.52
C GLN A 376 -8.15 16.69 14.18
N SER A 377 -7.18 16.35 13.33
CA SER A 377 -7.23 16.70 11.91
C SER A 377 -8.14 15.72 11.16
N HIS A 378 -8.55 16.10 9.97
CA HIS A 378 -9.27 15.20 9.08
C HIS A 378 -8.42 13.95 8.79
N ILE A 379 -8.96 12.76 9.06
CA ILE A 379 -8.30 11.50 8.74
C ILE A 379 -8.36 11.29 7.22
N ASN A 380 -7.22 11.40 6.55
CA ASN A 380 -7.15 11.16 5.11
C ASN A 380 -7.14 9.65 4.81
N LEU A 381 -8.30 9.10 4.44
CA LEU A 381 -8.46 7.69 4.11
C LEU A 381 -8.07 7.35 2.66
N LYS A 382 -7.86 8.35 1.79
CA LYS A 382 -7.58 8.09 0.37
C LYS A 382 -6.32 7.23 0.16
N PRO A 383 -5.13 7.58 0.71
CA PRO A 383 -3.93 6.76 0.50
C PRO A 383 -4.06 5.34 1.10
N PRO A 384 -4.51 5.14 2.35
CA PRO A 384 -4.72 3.79 2.88
C PRO A 384 -5.71 2.94 2.07
N LEU A 385 -6.81 3.53 1.58
CA LEU A 385 -7.79 2.83 0.75
C LEU A 385 -7.22 2.42 -0.60
N LEU A 386 -6.45 3.28 -1.26
CA LEU A 386 -5.79 2.96 -2.53
C LEU A 386 -4.79 1.81 -2.35
N VAL A 387 -3.95 1.85 -1.33
CA VAL A 387 -3.01 0.76 -1.02
C VAL A 387 -3.75 -0.54 -0.69
N GLY A 388 -4.84 -0.47 0.09
CA GLY A 388 -5.70 -1.62 0.35
C GLY A 388 -6.32 -2.19 -0.92
N PHE A 389 -6.78 -1.33 -1.82
CA PHE A 389 -7.37 -1.73 -3.11
C PHE A 389 -6.33 -2.41 -4.02
N PHE A 390 -5.10 -1.90 -4.05
CA PHE A 390 -3.96 -2.53 -4.72
C PHE A 390 -3.71 -3.94 -4.20
N LEU A 391 -3.55 -4.09 -2.88
CA LEU A 391 -3.26 -5.37 -2.24
C LEU A 391 -4.42 -6.37 -2.42
N ALA A 392 -5.65 -5.91 -2.26
CA ALA A 392 -6.85 -6.72 -2.51
C ALA A 392 -6.90 -7.22 -3.95
N GLY A 393 -6.55 -6.36 -4.92
CA GLY A 393 -6.38 -6.74 -6.31
C GLY A 393 -5.32 -7.84 -6.48
N LEU A 394 -4.12 -7.64 -5.92
CA LEU A 394 -3.03 -8.61 -6.00
C LEU A 394 -3.39 -9.98 -5.45
N VAL A 395 -3.96 -10.07 -4.25
CA VAL A 395 -4.35 -11.38 -3.67
C VAL A 395 -5.47 -12.05 -4.46
N THR A 396 -6.35 -11.27 -5.11
CA THR A 396 -7.43 -11.77 -5.97
C THR A 396 -6.91 -12.31 -7.30
N HIS A 397 -5.87 -11.71 -7.89
CA HIS A 397 -5.23 -12.28 -9.09
C HIS A 397 -4.30 -13.44 -8.73
N GLY A 398 -3.60 -13.33 -7.59
CA GLY A 398 -2.54 -14.25 -7.19
C GLY A 398 -2.99 -15.68 -6.99
N GLY A 399 -4.24 -15.92 -6.59
CA GLY A 399 -4.74 -17.27 -6.35
C GLY A 399 -5.14 -18.05 -7.60
N VAL A 400 -5.18 -17.43 -8.78
CA VAL A 400 -5.76 -18.02 -10.01
C VAL A 400 -4.82 -18.05 -11.21
N GLN A 401 -3.65 -17.43 -11.08
CA GLN A 401 -2.55 -17.50 -12.06
C GLN A 401 -1.67 -18.72 -11.80
#